data_AF-A0A376DAS9-F1
#
_entry.id   AF-A0A376DAS9-F1
#
_cell.length_a   1.000
_cell.length_b   1.000
_cell.length_c   1.000
_cell.angle_alpha   90.00
_cell.angle_beta   90.00
_cell.angle_gamma   90.00
#
_symmetry.space_group_name_H-M   'P 1'
#
loop_
_entity.id
_entity.type
_entity.pdbx_description
1 polymer ?
#
loop_
_entity_poly.entity_id
_entity_poly.type
_entity_poly.pdbx_seq_one_letter_code
_entity_poly.pdbx_strand_id
1 'polypeptide(L)'
;MTMMEKKYIAYAISSILLLGTSLSASASVCKRLDAHCIIGFLPVNHNELNKTHQTINNAIAAGDQATLTQAQQYTDNVHQSINSDMVAGDKITLTRAQQYTDSAQKAAQQYTDNVHQSINSDMVAGDKITLTRAQQYTDNAQQAATRYTDKKVNNLQQAAQQYTDSAQKAAQQYTDSAQKAAQQYTDNVHQSINSDMVAGDKITLTRAQQYTDNAQQAATRYTDKEVNNLQQAAQQYTDSAQKAAQQYTDNAQQAAQVDTNNKLSAMHDKVKAYSDQLNQAESAARLEADKTELSARLAGDKQEQATRLESDQKEQSARAQADYAESIARANGDKQTLASANHYTDEKVNRTEKRLNAGLAGIAAISSIPYVNGNTFSYGVGVGNYRNGNAAAMGMQYKISHNINARLNASWDSSHNTAVGFGLAAGW
;
A
#
# COMPACT_ATOMS: atom_id res chain seq x y z
N MET A 1 104.88 46.78 50.89
CA MET A 1 104.22 46.68 52.20
C MET A 1 104.78 45.44 52.88
N THR A 2 105.58 45.66 53.94
CA THR A 2 105.97 44.74 55.07
C THR A 2 106.50 43.33 54.73
N MET A 3 107.57 42.79 55.32
CA MET A 3 108.49 43.22 56.39
C MET A 3 109.73 42.28 56.36
N MET A 4 110.89 42.87 56.64
CA MET A 4 112.00 42.41 57.51
C MET A 4 112.26 40.92 57.78
N GLU A 5 113.53 40.51 57.64
CA GLU A 5 114.33 40.10 58.81
C GLU A 5 115.86 40.18 58.57
N LYS A 6 116.57 40.68 59.59
CA LYS A 6 118.02 40.92 59.68
C LYS A 6 118.71 39.73 60.37
N LYS A 7 119.99 39.45 60.04
CA LYS A 7 120.97 38.92 61.01
C LYS A 7 122.35 39.59 60.84
N TYR A 8 122.88 40.05 61.98
CA TYR A 8 124.17 40.68 62.27
C TYR A 8 124.99 39.72 63.15
N ILE A 9 126.30 39.54 62.94
CA ILE A 9 127.39 39.25 63.93
C ILE A 9 128.71 39.59 63.18
N ALA A 10 129.53 40.62 63.47
CA ALA A 10 130.27 41.11 64.65
C ALA A 10 131.70 40.52 64.83
N TYR A 11 132.64 41.46 65.02
CA TYR A 11 134.12 41.47 65.06
C TYR A 11 134.79 40.69 66.22
N ALA A 12 136.10 40.41 66.08
CA ALA A 12 137.07 40.51 67.19
C ALA A 12 138.53 40.72 66.71
N ILE A 13 139.18 41.76 67.25
CA ILE A 13 140.62 42.11 67.20
C ILE A 13 141.14 42.01 68.65
N SER A 14 142.37 41.51 68.88
CA SER A 14 143.22 41.81 70.07
C SER A 14 144.66 41.27 69.82
N SER A 15 145.68 42.13 69.77
CA SER A 15 146.59 42.59 70.86
C SER A 15 147.79 41.63 71.08
N ILE A 16 149.00 41.95 70.58
CA ILE A 16 150.14 42.60 71.27
C ILE A 16 150.55 41.93 72.60
N LEU A 17 151.77 41.34 72.62
CA LEU A 17 152.55 41.11 73.83
C LEU A 17 154.03 41.40 73.57
N LEU A 18 154.64 42.14 74.49
CA LEU A 18 156.02 42.65 74.48
C LEU A 18 156.62 42.32 75.86
N LEU A 19 157.80 41.71 75.92
CA LEU A 19 158.60 41.54 77.15
C LEU A 19 160.11 41.61 76.83
N GLY A 20 160.83 42.45 77.60
CA GLY A 20 162.31 42.43 77.74
C GLY A 20 162.77 41.26 78.64
N THR A 21 164.04 41.07 79.05
CA THR A 21 165.16 41.99 79.36
C THR A 21 166.49 41.23 79.58
N SER A 22 167.63 41.97 79.49
CA SER A 22 168.92 41.87 80.24
C SER A 22 169.88 40.66 79.99
N LEU A 23 171.23 40.75 80.01
CA LEU A 23 172.13 41.27 81.07
C LEU A 23 173.64 41.40 80.65
N SER A 24 174.35 42.37 81.27
CA SER A 24 175.80 42.54 81.63
C SER A 24 176.94 41.83 80.86
N ALA A 25 177.95 42.52 80.28
CA ALA A 25 179.09 43.26 80.87
C ALA A 25 180.24 42.40 81.47
N SER A 26 181.48 42.64 81.00
CA SER A 26 182.68 42.70 81.85
C SER A 26 183.84 43.39 81.11
N ALA A 27 184.48 44.34 81.79
CA ALA A 27 185.76 44.95 81.45
C ALA A 27 186.91 44.22 82.17
N SER A 28 188.17 44.39 81.72
CA SER A 28 189.44 44.45 82.52
C SER A 28 190.67 44.27 81.58
N VAL A 29 191.61 45.24 81.43
CA VAL A 29 192.90 45.43 82.18
C VAL A 29 194.02 44.47 81.66
N CYS A 30 195.31 44.78 81.40
CA CYS A 30 196.38 45.62 82.00
C CYS A 30 197.52 45.79 80.93
N LYS A 31 198.20 46.92 80.72
CA LYS A 31 199.33 47.56 81.46
C LYS A 31 200.70 46.82 81.42
N ARG A 32 201.71 47.56 80.89
CA ARG A 32 203.12 47.75 81.31
C ARG A 32 204.02 46.55 81.67
N LEU A 33 205.18 46.51 81.01
CA LEU A 33 206.45 46.10 81.62
C LEU A 33 207.21 47.37 82.05
N ASP A 34 207.61 47.41 83.33
CA ASP A 34 208.56 48.35 83.96
C ASP A 34 209.87 47.56 84.26
N ALA A 35 210.98 48.26 84.54
CA ALA A 35 212.26 47.77 85.14
C ALA A 35 213.33 47.16 84.21
N HIS A 36 214.66 47.34 84.38
CA HIS A 36 215.58 48.17 85.19
C HIS A 36 217.00 47.93 84.59
N CYS A 37 217.78 48.97 84.29
CA CYS A 37 219.02 49.35 84.99
C CYS A 37 220.37 48.74 84.48
N ILE A 38 221.40 49.59 84.64
CA ILE A 38 222.85 49.34 84.70
C ILE A 38 223.62 49.40 83.37
N ILE A 39 224.14 50.61 83.12
CA ILE A 39 225.34 50.88 82.33
C ILE A 39 226.52 50.30 83.11
N GLY A 40 226.90 49.07 82.79
CA GLY A 40 228.09 48.40 83.33
C GLY A 40 228.91 47.87 82.18
N PHE A 41 230.05 48.50 81.90
CA PHE A 41 231.09 48.00 81.02
C PHE A 41 231.58 46.65 81.56
N LEU A 42 231.04 45.55 81.04
CA LEU A 42 231.60 44.22 81.20
C LEU A 42 231.48 43.48 79.85
N PRO A 43 232.46 42.62 79.53
CA PRO A 43 232.58 42.01 78.21
C PRO A 43 231.40 41.09 77.92
N VAL A 44 230.74 41.28 76.76
CA VAL A 44 229.63 40.44 76.32
C VAL A 44 230.18 39.09 75.84
N ASN A 45 229.76 38.01 76.51
CA ASN A 45 230.03 36.63 76.16
C ASN A 45 229.08 36.18 75.02
N HIS A 46 229.62 35.66 73.92
CA HIS A 46 228.86 35.17 72.75
C HIS A 46 227.76 34.14 73.07
N ASN A 47 227.81 33.46 74.22
CA ASN A 47 226.87 32.41 74.59
C ASN A 47 225.47 32.93 75.02
N GLU A 48 225.38 34.14 75.60
CA GLU A 48 224.10 34.74 76.03
C GLU A 48 223.30 35.33 74.85
N LEU A 49 223.99 35.78 73.79
CA LEU A 49 223.36 36.27 72.56
C LEU A 49 222.62 35.14 71.82
N ASN A 50 223.18 33.93 71.80
CA ASN A 50 222.56 32.76 71.16
C ASN A 50 221.28 32.30 71.86
N LYS A 51 221.22 32.32 73.20
CA LYS A 51 219.98 32.00 73.95
C LYS A 51 218.87 33.02 73.67
N THR A 52 219.24 34.30 73.61
CA THR A 52 218.29 35.38 73.31
C THR A 52 217.71 35.22 71.90
N HIS A 53 218.56 34.88 70.93
CA HIS A 53 218.14 34.61 69.55
C HIS A 53 217.20 33.40 69.43
N GLN A 54 217.49 32.30 70.14
CA GLN A 54 216.59 31.13 70.21
C GLN A 54 215.24 31.47 70.83
N THR A 55 215.22 32.29 71.88
CA THR A 55 213.97 32.68 72.56
C THR A 55 213.09 33.53 71.65
N ILE A 56 213.68 34.47 70.91
CA ILE A 56 212.96 35.28 69.91
C ILE A 56 212.42 34.39 68.80
N ASN A 57 213.21 33.47 68.25
CA ASN A 57 212.76 32.57 67.19
C ASN A 57 211.62 31.66 67.66
N ASN A 58 211.66 31.16 68.89
CA ASN A 58 210.57 30.38 69.48
C ASN A 58 209.31 31.23 69.71
N ALA A 59 209.46 32.50 70.11
CA ALA A 59 208.34 33.42 70.29
C ALA A 59 207.69 33.82 68.95
N ILE A 60 208.49 34.00 67.89
CA ILE A 60 208.00 34.21 66.53
C ILE A 60 207.24 32.96 66.06
N ALA A 61 207.83 31.77 66.18
CA ALA A 61 207.16 30.53 65.80
C ALA A 61 205.84 30.31 66.57
N ALA A 62 205.81 30.63 67.87
CA ALA A 62 204.59 30.56 68.67
C ALA A 62 203.54 31.62 68.25
N GLY A 63 203.98 32.84 67.92
CA GLY A 63 203.13 33.91 67.40
C GLY A 63 202.56 33.60 66.02
N ASP A 64 203.37 33.04 65.13
CA ASP A 64 202.97 32.57 63.81
C ASP A 64 201.94 31.43 63.95
N GLN A 65 202.19 30.47 64.85
CA GLN A 65 201.25 29.38 65.12
C GLN A 65 199.94 29.87 65.73
N ALA A 66 199.97 30.85 66.64
CA ALA A 66 198.77 31.47 67.21
C ALA A 66 197.97 32.23 66.14
N THR A 67 198.66 33.00 65.30
CA THR A 67 198.04 33.72 64.17
C THR A 67 197.42 32.76 63.18
N LEU A 68 198.12 31.68 62.82
CA LEU A 68 197.61 30.62 61.95
C LEU A 68 196.38 29.94 62.55
N THR A 69 196.41 29.61 63.85
CA THR A 69 195.28 28.98 64.53
C THR A 69 194.07 29.91 64.57
N GLN A 70 194.27 31.20 64.83
CA GLN A 70 193.18 32.17 64.83
C GLN A 70 192.62 32.41 63.42
N ALA A 71 193.48 32.44 62.40
CA ALA A 71 193.08 32.51 61.00
C ALA A 71 192.30 31.26 60.56
N GLN A 72 192.73 30.07 60.99
CA GLN A 72 192.02 28.80 60.76
C GLN A 72 190.65 28.84 61.43
N GLN A 73 190.56 29.19 62.71
CA GLN A 73 189.29 29.30 63.43
C GLN A 73 188.34 30.32 62.78
N TYR A 74 188.85 31.48 62.36
CA TYR A 74 188.05 32.45 61.63
C TYR A 74 187.53 31.88 60.31
N THR A 75 188.40 31.24 59.54
CA THR A 75 188.06 30.62 58.25
C THR A 75 187.04 29.50 58.44
N ASP A 76 187.21 28.64 59.44
CA ASP A 76 186.31 27.55 59.80
C ASP A 76 184.94 28.08 60.22
N ASN A 77 184.90 29.10 61.10
CA ASN A 77 183.65 29.74 61.53
C ASN A 77 182.90 30.40 60.36
N VAL A 78 183.63 31.09 59.46
CA VAL A 78 183.05 31.68 58.25
C VAL A 78 182.52 30.60 57.32
N HIS A 79 183.26 29.52 57.08
CA HIS A 79 182.79 28.37 56.30
C HIS A 79 181.53 27.74 56.92
N GLN A 80 181.49 27.60 58.24
CA GLN A 80 180.34 27.05 58.95
C GLN A 80 179.12 27.96 58.80
N SER A 81 179.30 29.29 58.90
CA SER A 81 178.23 30.27 58.68
C SER A 81 177.71 30.22 57.24
N ILE A 82 178.60 30.24 56.25
CA ILE A 82 178.23 30.16 54.83
C ILE A 82 177.46 28.87 54.55
N ASN A 83 177.92 27.74 55.09
CA ASN A 83 177.25 26.47 54.91
C ASN A 83 175.86 26.45 55.58
N SER A 84 175.73 27.03 56.77
CA SER A 84 174.45 27.19 57.46
C SER A 84 173.48 28.07 56.67
N ASP A 85 173.95 29.20 56.13
CA ASP A 85 173.14 30.13 55.33
C ASP A 85 172.72 29.52 54.00
N MET A 86 173.60 28.75 53.35
CA MET A 86 173.30 28.03 52.12
C MET A 86 172.23 26.95 52.37
N VAL A 87 172.37 26.14 53.42
CA VAL A 87 171.36 25.14 53.80
C VAL A 87 170.02 25.80 54.14
N ALA A 88 170.03 26.94 54.84
CA ALA A 88 168.83 27.71 55.13
C ALA A 88 168.18 28.28 53.85
N GLY A 89 168.98 28.82 52.94
CA GLY A 89 168.55 29.34 51.64
C GLY A 89 167.97 28.25 50.73
N ASP A 90 168.62 27.09 50.65
CA ASP A 90 168.15 25.92 49.91
C ASP A 90 166.83 25.42 50.48
N LYS A 91 166.69 25.36 51.82
CA LYS A 91 165.44 25.00 52.49
C LYS A 91 164.31 25.98 52.16
N ILE A 92 164.58 27.29 52.15
CA ILE A 92 163.59 28.31 51.78
C ILE A 92 163.18 28.14 50.31
N THR A 93 164.15 27.96 49.41
CA THR A 93 163.90 27.78 47.98
C THR A 93 163.08 26.52 47.71
N LEU A 94 163.42 25.40 48.34
CA LEU A 94 162.67 24.15 48.26
C LEU A 94 161.25 24.32 48.80
N THR A 95 161.07 24.99 49.94
CA THR A 95 159.75 25.25 50.54
C THR A 95 158.87 26.08 49.60
N ARG A 96 159.44 27.13 48.98
CA ARG A 96 158.70 27.95 48.00
C ARG A 96 158.34 27.14 46.76
N ALA A 97 159.28 26.35 46.24
CA ALA A 97 159.02 25.47 45.10
C ALA A 97 157.88 24.49 45.39
N GLN A 98 157.91 23.84 46.56
CA GLN A 98 156.83 22.97 47.03
C GLN A 98 155.49 23.71 47.11
N GLN A 99 155.44 24.89 47.73
CA GLN A 99 154.22 25.70 47.81
C GLN A 99 153.65 26.08 46.44
N TYR A 100 154.51 26.43 45.48
CA TYR A 100 154.08 26.71 44.10
C TYR A 100 153.53 25.45 43.42
N THR A 101 154.23 24.32 43.54
CA THR A 101 153.77 23.04 42.98
C THR A 101 152.44 22.60 43.60
N ASP A 102 152.29 22.68 44.92
CA ASP A 102 151.05 22.34 45.63
C ASP A 102 149.89 23.25 45.22
N SER A 103 150.15 24.56 45.08
CA SER A 103 149.14 25.53 44.64
C SER A 103 148.69 25.26 43.20
N ALA A 104 149.64 24.97 42.31
CA ALA A 104 149.34 24.62 40.92
C ALA A 104 148.56 23.29 40.81
N GLN A 105 148.95 22.28 41.60
CA GLN A 105 148.23 21.00 41.68
C GLN A 105 146.80 21.18 42.19
N LYS A 106 146.61 21.99 43.25
CA LYS A 106 145.28 22.28 43.79
C LYS A 106 144.41 23.03 42.78
N ALA A 107 144.97 24.00 42.06
CA ALA A 107 144.24 24.71 41.01
C ALA A 107 143.85 23.78 39.85
N ALA A 108 144.74 22.87 39.45
CA ALA A 108 144.45 21.86 38.43
C ALA A 108 143.36 20.88 38.89
N GLN A 109 143.41 20.41 40.14
CA GLN A 109 142.38 19.57 40.74
C GLN A 109 141.02 20.28 40.76
N GLN A 110 140.98 21.52 41.24
CA GLN A 110 139.74 22.31 41.26
C GLN A 110 139.16 22.52 39.86
N TYR A 111 140.01 22.78 38.85
CA TYR A 111 139.55 22.88 37.46
C TYR A 111 138.94 21.56 36.98
N THR A 112 139.62 20.43 37.22
CA THR A 112 139.12 19.10 36.85
C THR A 112 137.81 18.77 37.57
N ASP A 113 137.70 19.06 38.87
CA ASP A 113 136.49 18.85 39.66
C ASP A 113 135.30 19.68 39.13
N ASN A 114 135.54 20.97 38.82
CA ASN A 114 134.53 21.85 38.23
C ASN A 114 134.07 21.35 36.85
N VAL A 115 135.01 20.89 36.01
CA VAL A 115 134.68 20.32 34.69
C VAL A 115 133.87 19.02 34.86
N HIS A 116 134.26 18.13 35.77
CA HIS A 116 133.48 16.92 36.07
C HIS A 116 132.08 17.24 36.57
N GLN A 117 131.94 18.24 37.45
CA GLN A 117 130.65 18.67 37.96
C GLN A 117 129.76 19.25 36.84
N SER A 118 130.34 20.04 35.92
CA SER A 118 129.62 20.56 34.75
C SER A 118 129.15 19.44 33.83
N ILE A 119 130.05 18.51 33.47
CA ILE A 119 129.72 17.37 32.61
C ILE A 119 128.60 16.53 33.24
N ASN A 120 128.68 16.26 34.55
CA ASN A 120 127.66 15.49 35.25
C ASN A 120 126.31 16.22 35.27
N SER A 121 126.30 17.54 35.47
CA SER A 121 125.09 18.37 35.39
C SER A 121 124.46 18.33 33.99
N ASP A 122 125.28 18.47 32.95
CA ASP A 122 124.82 18.45 31.56
C ASP A 122 124.29 17.09 31.14
N MET A 123 124.95 16.00 31.58
CA MET A 123 124.46 14.63 31.38
C MET A 123 123.11 14.41 32.04
N VAL A 124 122.95 14.79 33.33
CA VAL A 124 121.67 14.65 34.04
C VAL A 124 120.57 15.47 33.37
N ALA A 125 120.88 16.69 32.90
CA ALA A 125 119.94 17.52 32.16
C ALA A 125 119.55 16.88 30.82
N GLY A 126 120.51 16.36 30.07
CA GLY A 126 120.30 15.66 28.81
C GLY A 126 119.47 14.38 28.96
N ASP A 127 119.76 13.57 29.99
CA ASP A 127 119.00 12.37 30.33
C ASP A 127 117.56 12.72 30.69
N LYS A 128 117.36 13.78 31.50
CA LYS A 128 116.02 14.27 31.85
C LYS A 128 115.22 14.71 30.62
N ILE A 129 115.85 15.43 29.69
CA ILE A 129 115.22 15.86 28.42
C ILE A 129 114.83 14.63 27.58
N THR A 130 115.74 13.68 27.45
CA THR A 130 115.52 12.45 26.68
C THR A 130 114.37 11.63 27.27
N LEU A 131 114.36 11.45 28.59
CA LEU A 131 113.29 10.76 29.31
C LEU A 131 111.94 11.47 29.13
N THR A 132 111.91 12.80 29.27
CA THR A 132 110.68 13.60 29.10
C THR A 132 110.11 13.45 27.68
N ARG A 133 110.97 13.49 26.65
CA ARG A 133 110.55 13.28 25.26
C ARG A 133 110.03 11.87 25.05
N ALA A 134 110.71 10.86 25.57
CA ALA A 134 110.27 9.47 25.48
C ALA A 134 108.89 9.28 26.13
N GLN A 135 108.67 9.84 27.32
CA GLN A 135 107.38 9.85 28.00
C GLN A 135 106.29 10.51 27.15
N GLN A 136 106.56 11.71 26.60
CA GLN A 136 105.60 12.39 25.72
C GLN A 136 105.24 11.57 24.47
N TYR A 137 106.22 10.90 23.85
CA TYR A 137 105.94 10.02 22.71
C TYR A 137 105.05 8.84 23.11
N THR A 138 105.35 8.18 24.23
CA THR A 138 104.54 7.07 24.76
C THR A 138 103.13 7.53 25.12
N ASP A 139 102.99 8.67 25.79
CA ASP A 139 101.70 9.24 26.19
C ASP A 139 100.85 9.61 24.96
N ASN A 140 101.46 10.23 23.94
CA ASN A 140 100.78 10.58 22.71
C ASN A 140 100.32 9.33 21.94
N ALA A 141 101.16 8.29 21.87
CA ALA A 141 100.80 7.02 21.24
C ALA A 141 99.64 6.34 21.99
N GLN A 142 99.69 6.33 23.32
CA GLN A 142 98.63 5.77 24.15
C GLN A 142 97.30 6.52 23.97
N GLN A 143 97.33 7.86 23.99
CA GLN A 143 96.14 8.68 23.75
C GLN A 143 95.55 8.44 22.36
N ALA A 144 96.38 8.29 21.32
CA ALA A 144 95.92 7.98 19.97
C ALA A 144 95.24 6.60 19.91
N ALA A 145 95.82 5.58 20.56
CA ALA A 145 95.25 4.25 20.64
C ALA A 145 93.90 4.24 21.40
N THR A 146 93.82 4.96 22.53
CA THR A 146 92.57 5.14 23.29
C THR A 146 91.51 5.82 22.42
N ARG A 147 91.82 6.95 21.77
CA ARG A 147 90.86 7.66 20.90
C ARG A 147 90.34 6.80 19.76
N TYR A 148 91.20 6.00 19.15
CA TYR A 148 90.80 5.07 18.09
C TYR A 148 89.83 4.01 18.62
N THR A 149 90.15 3.44 19.79
CA THR A 149 89.34 2.42 20.45
C THR A 149 87.98 2.99 20.86
N ASP A 150 87.96 4.15 21.52
CA ASP A 150 86.73 4.83 21.92
C ASP A 150 85.83 5.12 20.72
N LYS A 151 86.41 5.59 19.60
CA LYS A 151 85.65 5.82 18.36
C LYS A 151 85.03 4.52 17.82
N LYS A 152 85.77 3.41 17.84
CA LYS A 152 85.25 2.10 17.40
C LYS A 152 84.15 1.59 18.33
N VAL A 153 84.34 1.68 19.64
CA VAL A 153 83.35 1.28 20.64
C VAL A 153 82.07 2.12 20.51
N ASN A 154 82.18 3.44 20.39
CA ASN A 154 81.05 4.33 20.21
C ASN A 154 80.27 4.03 18.92
N ASN A 155 80.97 3.77 17.81
CA ASN A 155 80.33 3.39 16.56
C ASN A 155 79.60 2.04 16.67
N LEU A 156 80.21 1.05 17.32
CA LEU A 156 79.57 -0.25 17.57
C LEU A 156 78.34 -0.09 18.47
N GLN A 157 78.43 0.72 19.51
CA GLN A 157 77.32 0.99 20.42
C GLN A 157 76.14 1.66 19.70
N GLN A 158 76.41 2.66 18.85
CA GLN A 158 75.37 3.32 18.05
C GLN A 158 74.71 2.34 17.07
N ALA A 159 75.50 1.50 16.38
CA ALA A 159 74.96 0.49 15.47
C ALA A 159 74.10 -0.54 16.21
N ALA A 160 74.55 -1.00 17.38
CA ALA A 160 73.78 -1.92 18.22
C ALA A 160 72.45 -1.28 18.68
N GLN A 161 72.48 -0.03 19.13
CA GLN A 161 71.28 0.70 19.54
C GLN A 161 70.28 0.82 18.38
N GLN A 162 70.74 1.22 17.19
CA GLN A 162 69.87 1.32 16.00
C GLN A 162 69.23 -0.02 15.63
N TYR A 163 69.98 -1.12 15.73
CA TYR A 163 69.45 -2.46 15.52
C TYR A 163 68.39 -2.83 16.55
N THR A 164 68.65 -2.57 17.84
CA THR A 164 67.70 -2.85 18.92
C THR A 164 66.42 -2.02 18.75
N ASP A 165 66.53 -0.72 18.47
CA ASP A 165 65.38 0.16 18.27
C ASP A 165 64.54 -0.28 17.06
N SER A 166 65.20 -0.68 15.97
CA SER A 166 64.53 -1.18 14.77
C SER A 166 63.80 -2.50 15.05
N ALA A 167 64.43 -3.42 15.77
CA ALA A 167 63.83 -4.70 16.16
C ALA A 167 62.63 -4.49 17.09
N GLN A 168 62.74 -3.59 18.08
CA GLN A 168 61.65 -3.23 18.98
C GLN A 168 60.47 -2.62 18.21
N LYS A 169 60.74 -1.69 17.29
CA LYS A 169 59.70 -1.07 16.47
C LYS A 169 58.98 -2.09 15.58
N ALA A 170 59.72 -3.02 14.97
CA ALA A 170 59.14 -4.09 14.18
C ALA A 170 58.27 -5.01 15.05
N ALA A 171 58.76 -5.41 16.23
CA ALA A 171 57.99 -6.23 17.17
C ALA A 171 56.68 -5.53 17.60
N GLN A 172 56.75 -4.24 17.92
CA GLN A 172 55.58 -3.44 18.27
C GLN A 172 54.56 -3.40 17.13
N GLN A 173 55.01 -3.16 15.89
CA GLN A 173 54.12 -3.16 14.72
C GLN A 173 53.42 -4.51 14.51
N TYR A 174 54.13 -5.63 14.73
CA TYR A 174 53.52 -6.96 14.68
C TYR A 174 52.47 -7.14 15.78
N THR A 175 52.78 -6.75 17.02
CA THR A 175 51.84 -6.82 18.13
C THR A 175 50.60 -5.96 17.90
N ASP A 176 50.76 -4.72 17.47
CA ASP A 176 49.65 -3.81 17.18
C ASP A 176 48.77 -4.35 16.05
N SER A 177 49.39 -4.91 15.00
CA SER A 177 48.67 -5.54 13.88
C SER A 177 47.86 -6.75 14.33
N ALA A 178 48.46 -7.61 15.16
CA ALA A 178 47.78 -8.78 15.72
C ALA A 178 46.62 -8.39 16.64
N GLN A 179 46.80 -7.37 17.49
CA GLN A 179 45.74 -6.84 18.36
C GLN A 179 44.59 -6.27 17.55
N LYS A 180 44.87 -5.49 16.49
CA LYS A 180 43.84 -4.94 15.61
C LYS A 180 43.06 -6.03 14.89
N ALA A 181 43.74 -7.07 14.40
CA ALA A 181 43.09 -8.21 13.78
C ALA A 181 42.18 -8.97 14.76
N ALA A 182 42.64 -9.17 16.01
CA ALA A 182 41.84 -9.80 17.06
C ALA A 182 40.60 -8.96 17.41
N GLN A 183 40.74 -7.63 17.55
CA GLN A 183 39.62 -6.72 17.79
C GLN A 183 38.59 -6.78 16.66
N GLN A 184 39.04 -6.71 15.40
CA GLN A 184 38.14 -6.82 14.25
C GLN A 184 37.38 -8.15 14.24
N TYR A 185 38.05 -9.26 14.59
CA TYR A 185 37.38 -10.55 14.70
C TYR A 185 36.29 -10.53 15.79
N THR A 186 36.60 -10.02 16.98
CA THR A 186 35.65 -9.90 18.09
C THR A 186 34.46 -8.99 17.71
N ASP A 187 34.71 -7.85 17.08
CA ASP A 187 33.66 -6.93 16.62
C ASP A 187 32.73 -7.59 15.60
N ASN A 188 33.30 -8.32 14.63
CA ASN A 188 32.52 -9.05 13.62
C ASN A 188 31.64 -10.14 14.26
N VAL A 189 32.17 -10.89 15.22
CA VAL A 189 31.41 -11.90 15.97
C VAL A 189 30.28 -11.24 16.76
N HIS A 190 30.53 -10.14 17.46
CA HIS A 190 29.50 -9.39 18.18
C HIS A 190 28.40 -8.87 17.25
N GLN A 191 28.76 -8.34 16.08
CA GLN A 191 27.78 -7.89 15.09
C GLN A 191 26.90 -9.03 14.57
N SER A 192 27.51 -10.20 14.29
CA SER A 192 26.75 -11.39 13.86
C SER A 192 25.77 -11.83 14.93
N ILE A 193 26.21 -11.97 16.19
CA ILE A 193 25.36 -12.36 17.32
C ILE A 193 24.20 -11.38 17.48
N ASN A 194 24.46 -10.07 17.41
CA ASN A 194 23.42 -9.06 17.55
C ASN A 194 22.40 -9.12 16.41
N SER A 195 22.86 -9.35 15.17
CA SER A 195 21.99 -9.54 14.01
C SER A 195 21.10 -10.78 14.17
N ASP A 196 21.68 -11.90 14.59
CA ASP A 196 20.96 -13.16 14.79
C ASP A 196 19.92 -13.05 15.92
N MET A 197 20.27 -12.35 17.00
CA MET A 197 19.35 -12.08 18.12
C MET A 197 18.16 -11.23 17.67
N VAL A 198 18.40 -10.13 16.95
CA VAL A 198 17.32 -9.28 16.40
C VAL A 198 16.44 -10.07 15.43
N ALA A 199 17.02 -10.91 14.58
CA ALA A 199 16.26 -11.77 13.69
C ALA A 199 15.41 -12.80 14.47
N GLY A 200 15.98 -13.42 15.50
CA GLY A 200 15.29 -14.34 16.40
C GLY A 200 14.12 -13.69 17.15
N ASP A 201 14.33 -12.50 17.69
CA ASP A 201 13.30 -11.71 18.37
C ASP A 201 12.16 -11.35 17.42
N LYS A 202 12.49 -10.94 16.18
CA LYS A 202 11.50 -10.64 15.15
C LYS A 202 10.66 -11.87 14.79
N ILE A 203 11.28 -13.04 14.64
CA ILE A 203 10.57 -14.31 14.38
C ILE A 203 9.65 -14.64 15.55
N THR A 204 10.13 -14.51 16.79
CA THR A 204 9.37 -14.79 18.00
C THR A 204 8.16 -13.87 18.12
N LEU A 205 8.35 -12.57 17.89
CA LEU A 205 7.27 -11.58 17.88
C LEU A 205 6.24 -11.87 16.79
N THR A 206 6.68 -12.17 15.58
CA THR A 206 5.80 -12.52 14.45
C THR A 206 4.94 -13.74 14.77
N ARG A 207 5.54 -14.78 15.36
CA ARG A 207 4.80 -15.99 15.79
C ARG A 207 3.80 -15.68 16.90
N ALA A 208 4.17 -14.85 17.88
CA ALA A 208 3.26 -14.43 18.95
C ALA A 208 2.06 -13.63 18.40
N GLN A 209 2.30 -12.75 17.44
CA GLN A 209 1.24 -12.01 16.73
C GLN A 209 0.32 -12.95 15.97
N GLN A 210 0.86 -13.87 15.16
CA GLN A 210 0.04 -14.88 14.47
C GLN A 210 -0.80 -15.72 15.43
N TYR A 211 -0.25 -16.11 16.57
CA TYR A 211 -1.00 -16.88 17.58
C TYR A 211 -2.16 -16.05 18.15
N THR A 212 -1.91 -14.77 18.45
CA THR A 212 -2.91 -13.84 18.96
C THR A 212 -4.00 -13.57 17.91
N ASP A 213 -3.61 -13.33 16.65
CA ASP A 213 -4.53 -13.11 15.53
C ASP A 213 -5.40 -14.33 15.27
N ASN A 214 -4.81 -15.54 15.28
CA ASN A 214 -5.55 -16.78 15.11
C ASN A 214 -6.54 -17.01 16.25
N ALA A 215 -6.14 -16.75 17.50
CA ALA A 215 -7.02 -16.85 18.66
C ALA A 215 -8.18 -15.85 18.57
N GLN A 216 -7.89 -14.62 18.17
CA GLN A 216 -8.92 -13.59 17.99
C GLN A 216 -9.87 -13.94 16.85
N GLN A 217 -9.36 -14.42 15.71
CA GLN A 217 -10.18 -14.86 14.59
C GLN A 217 -11.07 -16.06 14.96
N ALA A 218 -10.57 -17.00 15.75
CA ALA A 218 -11.36 -18.12 16.28
C ALA A 218 -12.48 -17.62 17.21
N ALA A 219 -12.19 -16.67 18.10
CA ALA A 219 -13.19 -16.05 18.98
C ALA A 219 -14.26 -15.30 18.18
N THR A 220 -13.88 -14.55 17.15
CA THR A 220 -14.82 -13.87 16.24
C THR A 220 -15.70 -14.88 15.52
N ARG A 221 -15.13 -15.95 14.93
CA ARG A 221 -15.91 -17.00 14.25
C ARG A 221 -16.91 -17.69 15.18
N TYR A 222 -16.51 -17.95 16.43
CA TYR A 222 -17.40 -18.51 17.44
C TYR A 222 -18.56 -17.55 17.74
N THR A 223 -18.24 -16.27 17.96
CA THR A 223 -19.24 -15.22 18.21
C THR A 223 -20.22 -15.08 17.04
N ASP A 224 -19.72 -15.00 15.80
CA ASP A 224 -20.53 -14.91 14.59
C ASP A 224 -21.46 -16.12 14.42
N LYS A 225 -20.97 -17.33 14.76
CA LYS A 225 -21.79 -18.54 14.73
C LYS A 225 -22.94 -18.45 15.75
N GLU A 226 -22.66 -18.05 16.98
CA GLU A 226 -23.69 -17.91 18.01
C GLU A 226 -24.69 -16.82 17.69
N VAL A 227 -24.24 -15.68 17.16
CA VAL A 227 -25.12 -14.60 16.68
C VAL A 227 -26.02 -15.09 15.54
N ASN A 228 -25.48 -15.83 14.56
CA ASN A 228 -26.27 -16.40 13.49
C ASN A 228 -27.30 -17.42 14.00
N ASN A 229 -26.92 -18.28 14.96
CA ASN A 229 -27.86 -19.23 15.58
C ASN A 229 -28.99 -18.50 16.30
N LEU A 230 -28.66 -17.49 17.10
CA LEU A 230 -29.64 -16.63 17.79
C LEU A 230 -30.57 -15.94 16.79
N GLN A 231 -30.02 -15.42 15.69
CA GLN A 231 -30.81 -14.75 14.67
C GLN A 231 -31.74 -15.72 13.94
N GLN A 232 -31.30 -16.94 13.63
CA GLN A 232 -32.16 -17.98 13.07
C GLN A 232 -33.27 -18.38 14.04
N ALA A 233 -32.95 -18.56 15.32
CA ALA A 233 -33.95 -18.88 16.35
C ALA A 233 -34.98 -17.75 16.50
N ALA A 234 -34.54 -16.49 16.52
CA ALA A 234 -35.42 -15.32 16.56
C ALA A 234 -36.31 -15.23 15.32
N GLN A 235 -35.76 -15.52 14.13
CA GLN A 235 -36.54 -15.57 12.88
C GLN A 235 -37.60 -16.67 12.93
N GLN A 236 -37.24 -17.89 13.34
CA GLN A 236 -38.19 -18.99 13.49
C GLN A 236 -39.32 -18.67 14.47
N TYR A 237 -38.99 -18.02 15.60
CA TYR A 237 -39.99 -17.54 16.55
C TYR A 237 -40.93 -16.51 15.91
N THR A 238 -40.37 -15.56 15.16
CA THR A 238 -41.14 -14.51 14.47
C THR A 238 -42.06 -15.10 13.41
N ASP A 239 -41.55 -15.99 12.57
CA ASP A 239 -42.32 -16.68 11.52
C ASP A 239 -43.44 -17.55 12.12
N SER A 240 -43.15 -18.23 13.24
CA SER A 240 -44.15 -19.03 13.97
C SER A 240 -45.25 -18.16 14.57
N ALA A 241 -44.89 -17.01 15.16
CA ALA A 241 -45.84 -16.05 15.69
C ALA A 241 -46.71 -15.44 14.58
N GLN A 242 -46.11 -15.10 13.42
CA GLN A 242 -46.85 -14.62 12.25
C GLN A 242 -47.82 -15.68 11.71
N LYS A 243 -47.39 -16.94 11.56
CA LYS A 243 -48.28 -18.04 11.14
C LYS A 243 -49.45 -18.21 12.11
N ALA A 244 -49.20 -18.18 13.41
CA ALA A 244 -50.25 -18.28 14.42
C ALA A 244 -51.24 -17.11 14.33
N ALA A 245 -50.75 -15.88 14.14
CA ALA A 245 -51.59 -14.70 13.94
C ALA A 245 -52.42 -14.76 12.64
N GLN A 246 -51.81 -15.24 11.56
CA GLN A 246 -52.49 -15.45 10.27
C GLN A 246 -53.61 -16.49 10.42
N GLN A 247 -53.32 -17.63 11.04
CA GLN A 247 -54.31 -18.68 11.29
C GLN A 247 -55.47 -18.18 12.16
N TYR A 248 -55.19 -17.35 13.17
CA TYR A 248 -56.23 -16.70 13.96
C TYR A 248 -57.13 -15.79 13.10
N THR A 249 -56.52 -15.02 12.19
CA THR A 249 -57.23 -14.12 11.28
C THR A 249 -58.07 -14.91 10.27
N ASP A 250 -57.51 -15.95 9.66
CA ASP A 250 -58.18 -16.80 8.68
C ASP A 250 -59.38 -17.53 9.34
N ASN A 251 -59.19 -18.08 10.54
CA ASN A 251 -60.27 -18.70 11.31
C ASN A 251 -61.39 -17.71 11.63
N ALA A 252 -61.05 -16.47 12.02
CA ALA A 252 -62.04 -15.42 12.29
C ALA A 252 -62.79 -15.02 11.02
N GLN A 253 -62.10 -14.90 9.88
CA GLN A 253 -62.72 -14.63 8.58
C GLN A 253 -63.64 -15.78 8.15
N GLN A 254 -63.20 -17.02 8.30
CA GLN A 254 -64.01 -18.20 7.95
C GLN A 254 -65.26 -18.29 8.85
N ALA A 255 -65.13 -18.03 10.16
CA ALA A 255 -66.27 -17.97 11.06
C ALA A 255 -67.28 -16.88 10.66
N ALA A 256 -66.79 -15.67 10.31
CA ALA A 256 -67.63 -14.59 9.81
C ALA A 256 -68.31 -14.94 8.48
N GLN A 257 -67.61 -15.65 7.59
CA GLN A 257 -68.14 -16.13 6.32
C GLN A 257 -69.23 -17.19 6.52
N VAL A 258 -69.02 -18.14 7.43
CA VAL A 258 -70.03 -19.14 7.82
C VAL A 258 -71.27 -18.47 8.41
N ASP A 259 -71.11 -17.51 9.31
CA ASP A 259 -72.25 -16.73 9.85
C ASP A 259 -73.01 -15.99 8.74
N THR A 260 -72.29 -15.37 7.81
CA THR A 260 -72.88 -14.67 6.66
C THR A 260 -73.62 -15.64 5.75
N ASN A 261 -73.03 -16.80 5.43
CA ASN A 261 -73.64 -17.84 4.60
C ASN A 261 -74.89 -18.43 5.28
N ASN A 262 -74.85 -18.65 6.60
CA ASN A 262 -76.01 -19.11 7.35
C ASN A 262 -77.15 -18.09 7.31
N LYS A 263 -76.85 -16.80 7.48
CA LYS A 263 -77.84 -15.72 7.33
C LYS A 263 -78.40 -15.66 5.90
N LEU A 264 -77.55 -15.81 4.89
CA LEU A 264 -77.94 -15.81 3.49
C LEU A 264 -78.84 -17.02 3.16
N SER A 265 -78.52 -18.21 3.68
CA SER A 265 -79.34 -19.41 3.55
C SER A 265 -80.70 -19.23 4.21
N ALA A 266 -80.74 -18.74 5.45
CA ALA A 266 -81.99 -18.46 6.15
C ALA A 266 -82.85 -17.41 5.40
N MET A 267 -82.22 -16.43 4.77
CA MET A 267 -82.89 -15.45 3.93
C MET A 267 -83.39 -16.07 2.62
N HIS A 268 -82.62 -16.96 2.00
CA HIS A 268 -83.05 -17.73 0.83
C HIS A 268 -84.25 -18.62 1.15
N ASP A 269 -84.25 -19.32 2.29
CA ASP A 269 -85.37 -20.14 2.76
C ASP A 269 -86.63 -19.29 2.99
N LYS A 270 -86.48 -18.09 3.57
CA LYS A 270 -87.58 -17.13 3.71
C LYS A 270 -88.12 -16.67 2.37
N VAL A 271 -87.24 -16.32 1.41
CA VAL A 271 -87.64 -15.92 0.06
C VAL A 271 -88.36 -17.08 -0.65
N LYS A 272 -87.87 -18.31 -0.52
CA LYS A 272 -88.52 -19.50 -1.06
C LYS A 272 -89.90 -19.71 -0.44
N ALA A 273 -90.03 -19.61 0.88
CA ALA A 273 -91.31 -19.73 1.58
C ALA A 273 -92.31 -18.66 1.12
N TYR A 274 -91.86 -17.41 0.94
CA TYR A 274 -92.70 -16.35 0.39
C TYR A 274 -93.11 -16.63 -1.07
N SER A 275 -92.19 -17.10 -1.91
CA SER A 275 -92.49 -17.51 -3.28
C SER A 275 -93.54 -18.64 -3.32
N ASP A 276 -93.37 -19.66 -2.48
CA ASP A 276 -94.31 -20.79 -2.37
C ASP A 276 -95.69 -20.33 -1.89
N GLN A 277 -95.76 -19.40 -0.92
CA GLN A 277 -97.01 -18.78 -0.46
C GLN A 277 -97.69 -17.98 -1.56
N LEU A 278 -96.92 -17.23 -2.36
CA LEU A 278 -97.44 -16.39 -3.44
C LEU A 278 -97.97 -17.26 -4.59
N ASN A 279 -97.27 -18.34 -4.94
CA ASN A 279 -97.74 -19.34 -5.91
C ASN A 279 -99.01 -20.05 -5.42
N GLN A 280 -99.11 -20.39 -4.12
CA GLN A 280 -100.34 -20.95 -3.55
C GLN A 280 -101.49 -19.95 -3.63
N ALA A 281 -101.27 -18.68 -3.29
CA ALA A 281 -102.29 -17.64 -3.40
C ALA A 281 -102.73 -17.42 -4.86
N GLU A 282 -101.80 -17.41 -5.83
CA GLU A 282 -102.13 -17.32 -7.25
C GLU A 282 -102.94 -18.54 -7.71
N SER A 283 -102.55 -19.75 -7.31
CA SER A 283 -103.30 -20.96 -7.67
C SER A 283 -104.71 -20.98 -7.07
N ALA A 284 -104.89 -20.47 -5.85
CA ALA A 284 -106.20 -20.32 -5.21
C ALA A 284 -107.06 -19.26 -5.92
N ALA A 285 -106.46 -18.14 -6.34
CA ALA A 285 -107.14 -17.10 -7.12
C ALA A 285 -107.56 -17.60 -8.51
N ARG A 286 -106.69 -18.37 -9.21
CA ARG A 286 -107.03 -19.02 -10.48
C ARG A 286 -108.17 -20.02 -10.32
N LEU A 287 -108.15 -20.85 -9.28
CA LEU A 287 -109.23 -21.79 -9.00
C LEU A 287 -110.56 -21.07 -8.72
N GLU A 288 -110.53 -19.95 -8.01
CA GLU A 288 -111.73 -19.16 -7.75
C GLU A 288 -112.24 -18.44 -9.00
N ALA A 289 -111.33 -17.97 -9.87
CA ALA A 289 -111.68 -17.45 -11.19
C ALA A 289 -112.30 -18.55 -12.07
N ASP A 290 -111.73 -19.75 -12.10
CA ASP A 290 -112.25 -20.90 -12.85
C ASP A 290 -113.64 -21.33 -12.34
N LYS A 291 -113.87 -21.33 -11.02
CA LYS A 291 -115.20 -21.56 -10.44
C LYS A 291 -116.19 -20.48 -10.85
N THR A 292 -115.77 -19.22 -10.86
CA THR A 292 -116.60 -18.10 -11.27
C THR A 292 -116.96 -18.22 -12.75
N GLU A 293 -116.00 -18.52 -13.63
CA GLU A 293 -116.24 -18.78 -15.05
C GLU A 293 -117.17 -19.98 -15.26
N LEU A 294 -116.95 -21.09 -14.55
CA LEU A 294 -117.83 -22.26 -14.62
C LEU A 294 -119.26 -21.92 -14.18
N SER A 295 -119.42 -21.12 -13.12
CA SER A 295 -120.73 -20.66 -12.67
C SER A 295 -121.44 -19.78 -13.70
N ALA A 296 -120.69 -18.91 -14.40
CA ALA A 296 -121.20 -18.08 -15.48
C ALA A 296 -121.58 -18.91 -16.72
N ARG A 297 -120.79 -19.94 -17.07
CA ARG A 297 -121.10 -20.89 -18.15
C ARG A 297 -122.35 -21.71 -17.83
N LEU A 298 -122.49 -22.23 -16.61
CA LEU A 298 -123.68 -22.94 -16.15
C LEU A 298 -124.93 -22.04 -16.11
N ALA A 299 -124.78 -20.76 -15.77
CA ALA A 299 -125.87 -19.78 -15.85
C ALA A 299 -126.26 -19.52 -17.31
N GLY A 300 -125.29 -19.36 -18.21
CA GLY A 300 -125.49 -19.25 -19.64
C GLY A 300 -126.20 -20.47 -20.24
N ASP A 301 -125.75 -21.69 -19.90
CA ASP A 301 -126.35 -22.94 -20.34
C ASP A 301 -127.78 -23.10 -19.83
N LYS A 302 -128.08 -22.69 -18.58
CA LYS A 302 -129.46 -22.64 -18.07
C LYS A 302 -130.33 -21.65 -18.83
N GLN A 303 -129.78 -20.52 -19.24
CA GLN A 303 -130.49 -19.49 -20.00
C GLN A 303 -130.74 -19.95 -21.45
N GLU A 304 -129.77 -20.62 -22.06
CA GLU A 304 -129.91 -21.26 -23.37
C GLU A 304 -130.90 -22.43 -23.33
N GLN A 305 -130.86 -23.27 -22.31
CA GLN A 305 -131.79 -24.38 -22.13
C GLN A 305 -133.22 -23.89 -21.85
N ALA A 306 -133.40 -22.81 -21.08
CA ALA A 306 -134.71 -22.16 -20.90
C ALA A 306 -135.24 -21.58 -22.22
N THR A 307 -134.37 -20.93 -23.01
CA THR A 307 -134.75 -20.38 -24.32
C THR A 307 -135.12 -21.47 -25.32
N ARG A 308 -134.38 -22.60 -25.32
CA ARG A 308 -134.70 -23.78 -26.15
C ARG A 308 -136.02 -24.42 -25.72
N LEU A 309 -136.30 -24.52 -24.41
CA LEU A 309 -137.57 -25.08 -23.90
C LEU A 309 -138.77 -24.17 -24.22
N GLU A 310 -138.62 -22.85 -24.14
CA GLU A 310 -139.65 -21.89 -24.59
C GLU A 310 -139.85 -21.92 -26.11
N SER A 311 -138.77 -22.09 -26.88
CA SER A 311 -138.83 -22.26 -28.34
C SER A 311 -139.55 -23.55 -28.73
N ASP A 312 -139.24 -24.67 -28.07
CA ASP A 312 -139.88 -25.97 -28.33
C ASP A 312 -141.37 -25.96 -27.93
N GLN A 313 -141.74 -25.25 -26.85
CA GLN A 313 -143.15 -25.04 -26.47
C GLN A 313 -143.90 -24.12 -27.44
N LYS A 314 -143.24 -23.10 -28.00
CA LYS A 314 -143.80 -22.28 -29.10
C LYS A 314 -143.94 -23.08 -30.39
N GLU A 315 -143.00 -23.96 -30.71
CA GLU A 315 -143.05 -24.80 -31.91
C GLU A 315 -144.12 -25.88 -31.81
N GLN A 316 -144.32 -26.50 -30.64
CA GLN A 316 -145.41 -27.46 -30.41
C GLN A 316 -146.81 -26.82 -30.40
N SER A 317 -146.96 -25.61 -29.84
CA SER A 317 -148.24 -24.88 -29.89
C SER A 317 -148.56 -24.33 -31.30
N ALA A 318 -147.55 -23.94 -32.08
CA ALA A 318 -147.71 -23.54 -33.48
C ALA A 318 -148.04 -24.73 -34.40
N ARG A 319 -147.45 -25.91 -34.19
CA ARG A 319 -147.78 -27.14 -34.95
C ARG A 319 -149.19 -27.64 -34.64
N ALA A 320 -149.63 -27.62 -33.38
CA ALA A 320 -150.99 -27.99 -33.00
C ALA A 320 -152.07 -27.03 -33.57
N GLN A 321 -151.76 -25.73 -33.70
CA GLN A 321 -152.64 -24.77 -34.37
C GLN A 321 -152.61 -24.91 -35.91
N ALA A 322 -151.45 -25.24 -36.50
CA ALA A 322 -151.33 -25.50 -37.93
C ALA A 322 -152.09 -26.76 -38.36
N ASP A 323 -152.02 -27.85 -37.59
CA ASP A 323 -152.72 -29.11 -37.90
C ASP A 323 -154.25 -28.97 -37.77
N TYR A 324 -154.73 -28.18 -36.81
CA TYR A 324 -156.15 -27.84 -36.68
C TYR A 324 -156.64 -26.95 -37.84
N ALA A 325 -155.84 -25.96 -38.26
CA ALA A 325 -156.14 -25.10 -39.40
C ALA A 325 -156.09 -25.85 -40.74
N GLU A 326 -155.18 -26.80 -40.92
CA GLU A 326 -155.06 -27.61 -42.14
C GLU A 326 -156.25 -28.57 -42.31
N SER A 327 -156.76 -29.16 -41.22
CA SER A 327 -157.97 -30.00 -41.26
C SER A 327 -159.22 -29.23 -41.69
N ILE A 328 -159.35 -27.95 -41.31
CA ILE A 328 -160.45 -27.07 -41.74
C ILE A 328 -160.24 -26.55 -43.16
N ALA A 329 -158.99 -26.31 -43.58
CA ALA A 329 -158.66 -25.88 -44.94
C ALA A 329 -158.92 -26.97 -45.99
N ARG A 330 -158.60 -28.25 -45.70
CA ARG A 330 -158.90 -29.38 -46.61
C ARG A 330 -160.40 -29.61 -46.78
N ALA A 331 -161.18 -29.55 -45.69
CA ALA A 331 -162.64 -29.71 -45.75
C ALA A 331 -163.36 -28.56 -46.51
N ASN A 332 -162.83 -27.34 -46.48
CA ASN A 332 -163.35 -26.20 -47.23
C ASN A 332 -162.88 -26.19 -48.70
N GLY A 333 -161.63 -26.60 -48.96
CA GLY A 333 -161.08 -26.73 -50.32
C GLY A 333 -161.80 -27.79 -51.16
N ASP A 334 -162.19 -28.91 -50.55
CA ASP A 334 -162.93 -29.98 -51.24
C ASP A 334 -164.37 -29.54 -51.59
N LYS A 335 -165.02 -28.72 -50.76
CA LYS A 335 -166.33 -28.12 -51.05
C LYS A 335 -166.27 -27.05 -52.15
N GLN A 336 -165.21 -26.24 -52.19
CA GLN A 336 -165.06 -25.18 -53.19
C GLN A 336 -164.67 -25.72 -54.58
N THR A 337 -163.85 -26.77 -54.63
CA THR A 337 -163.44 -27.41 -55.89
C THR A 337 -164.62 -28.07 -56.61
N LEU A 338 -165.55 -28.69 -55.87
CA LEU A 338 -166.74 -29.33 -56.43
C LEU A 338 -167.78 -28.31 -56.97
N ALA A 339 -167.92 -27.16 -56.32
CA ALA A 339 -168.82 -26.09 -56.77
C ALA A 339 -168.30 -25.35 -58.02
N SER A 340 -166.98 -25.14 -58.11
CA SER A 340 -166.37 -24.42 -59.24
C SER A 340 -166.35 -25.26 -60.53
N ALA A 341 -166.28 -26.59 -60.43
CA ALA A 341 -166.32 -27.50 -61.58
C ALA A 341 -167.70 -27.53 -62.29
N ASN A 342 -168.80 -27.44 -61.52
CA ASN A 342 -170.15 -27.41 -62.08
C ASN A 342 -170.44 -26.08 -62.79
N HIS A 343 -170.06 -24.94 -62.21
CA HIS A 343 -170.31 -23.62 -62.79
C HIS A 343 -169.52 -23.37 -64.08
N TYR A 344 -168.27 -23.85 -64.16
CA TYR A 344 -167.46 -23.72 -65.38
C TYR A 344 -168.02 -24.55 -66.54
N THR A 345 -168.65 -25.69 -66.26
CA THR A 345 -169.21 -26.58 -67.28
C THR A 345 -170.50 -25.97 -67.87
N ASP A 346 -171.41 -25.47 -67.04
CA ASP A 346 -172.69 -24.92 -67.48
C ASP A 346 -172.55 -23.62 -68.30
N GLU A 347 -171.62 -22.74 -67.93
CA GLU A 347 -171.39 -21.50 -68.68
C GLU A 347 -170.74 -21.73 -70.05
N LYS A 348 -169.85 -22.73 -70.15
CA LYS A 348 -169.17 -23.04 -71.41
C LYS A 348 -170.12 -23.66 -72.43
N VAL A 349 -171.04 -24.51 -71.98
CA VAL A 349 -172.05 -25.13 -72.84
C VAL A 349 -173.01 -24.07 -73.40
N ASN A 350 -173.57 -23.22 -72.54
CA ASN A 350 -174.51 -22.18 -72.97
C ASN A 350 -173.89 -21.11 -73.89
N ARG A 351 -172.63 -20.71 -73.66
CA ARG A 351 -171.93 -19.77 -74.55
C ARG A 351 -171.59 -20.39 -75.91
N THR A 352 -171.28 -21.68 -75.94
CA THR A 352 -170.94 -22.38 -77.19
C THR A 352 -172.16 -22.53 -78.09
N GLU A 353 -173.32 -22.88 -77.51
CA GLU A 353 -174.56 -23.06 -78.27
C GLU A 353 -175.04 -21.73 -78.90
N LYS A 354 -174.94 -20.62 -78.16
CA LYS A 354 -175.31 -19.28 -78.65
C LYS A 354 -174.38 -18.79 -79.77
N ARG A 355 -173.06 -18.99 -79.62
CA ARG A 355 -172.08 -18.61 -80.66
C ARG A 355 -172.21 -19.45 -81.93
N LEU A 356 -172.49 -20.74 -81.81
CA LEU A 356 -172.63 -21.63 -82.95
C LEU A 356 -173.87 -21.28 -83.80
N ASN A 357 -175.00 -21.04 -83.16
CA ASN A 357 -176.24 -20.66 -83.86
C ASN A 357 -176.08 -19.35 -84.66
N ALA A 358 -175.35 -18.38 -84.11
CA ALA A 358 -175.05 -17.13 -84.80
C ALA A 358 -174.05 -17.32 -85.97
N GLY A 359 -173.03 -18.17 -85.80
CA GLY A 359 -172.06 -18.46 -86.86
C GLY A 359 -172.67 -19.17 -88.08
N LEU A 360 -173.61 -20.10 -87.87
CA LEU A 360 -174.33 -20.77 -88.96
C LEU A 360 -175.21 -19.81 -89.77
N ALA A 361 -175.86 -18.84 -89.09
CA ALA A 361 -176.57 -17.76 -89.77
C ALA A 361 -175.62 -16.91 -90.63
N GLY A 362 -174.38 -16.67 -90.16
CA GLY A 362 -173.34 -15.95 -90.89
C GLY A 362 -172.87 -16.65 -92.17
N ILE A 363 -172.77 -17.99 -92.17
CA ILE A 363 -172.44 -18.76 -93.37
C ILE A 363 -173.60 -18.75 -94.36
N ALA A 364 -174.84 -18.93 -93.88
CA ALA A 364 -176.04 -18.88 -94.73
C ALA A 364 -176.21 -17.50 -95.43
N ALA A 365 -175.82 -16.42 -94.75
CA ALA A 365 -175.77 -15.07 -95.30
C ALA A 365 -174.69 -14.93 -96.40
N ILE A 366 -173.53 -15.56 -96.27
CA ILE A 366 -172.47 -15.54 -97.31
C ILE A 366 -172.87 -16.35 -98.54
N SER A 367 -173.48 -17.53 -98.35
CA SER A 367 -173.86 -18.41 -99.46
C SER A 367 -174.97 -17.86 -100.35
N SER A 368 -175.75 -16.91 -99.83
CA SER A 368 -176.86 -16.27 -100.53
C SER A 368 -176.45 -15.01 -101.32
N ILE A 369 -175.15 -14.65 -101.35
CA ILE A 369 -174.66 -13.48 -102.08
C ILE A 369 -174.58 -13.75 -103.59
N PRO A 370 -175.28 -12.98 -104.45
CA PRO A 370 -175.18 -13.10 -105.91
C PRO A 370 -173.94 -12.37 -106.46
N TYR A 371 -173.31 -12.94 -107.50
CA TYR A 371 -172.19 -12.32 -108.22
C TYR A 371 -172.39 -12.40 -109.74
N VAL A 372 -171.96 -11.36 -110.46
CA VAL A 372 -172.15 -11.25 -111.92
C VAL A 372 -170.91 -11.74 -112.66
N ASN A 373 -171.10 -12.72 -113.56
CA ASN A 373 -170.01 -13.38 -114.26
C ASN A 373 -169.59 -12.63 -115.53
N GLY A 374 -168.28 -12.44 -115.71
CA GLY A 374 -167.71 -11.72 -116.85
C GLY A 374 -167.20 -10.32 -116.51
N ASN A 375 -167.79 -9.68 -115.50
CA ASN A 375 -167.34 -8.38 -115.02
C ASN A 375 -166.07 -8.50 -114.17
N THR A 376 -165.17 -7.53 -114.35
CA THR A 376 -163.90 -7.46 -113.65
C THR A 376 -164.06 -7.23 -112.14
N PHE A 377 -165.19 -6.65 -111.73
CA PHE A 377 -165.57 -6.46 -110.32
C PHE A 377 -167.08 -6.65 -110.16
N SER A 378 -167.51 -7.27 -109.06
CA SER A 378 -168.90 -7.47 -108.66
C SER A 378 -169.01 -7.42 -107.14
N TYR A 379 -170.09 -6.90 -106.57
CA TYR A 379 -170.35 -6.94 -105.14
C TYR A 379 -171.80 -7.32 -104.88
N GLY A 380 -172.05 -7.88 -103.70
CA GLY A 380 -173.39 -8.26 -103.27
C GLY A 380 -173.50 -8.30 -101.76
N VAL A 381 -174.74 -8.32 -101.26
CA VAL A 381 -175.06 -8.46 -99.84
C VAL A 381 -176.06 -9.60 -99.67
N GLY A 382 -175.96 -10.31 -98.57
CA GLY A 382 -176.84 -11.40 -98.18
C GLY A 382 -177.20 -11.31 -96.71
N VAL A 383 -178.34 -11.86 -96.32
CA VAL A 383 -178.78 -11.95 -94.92
C VAL A 383 -179.19 -13.38 -94.61
N GLY A 384 -178.96 -13.82 -93.38
CA GLY A 384 -179.20 -15.19 -92.94
C GLY A 384 -179.72 -15.25 -91.51
N ASN A 385 -180.64 -16.18 -91.25
CA ASN A 385 -181.16 -16.47 -89.91
C ASN A 385 -181.05 -17.98 -89.64
N TYR A 386 -180.72 -18.33 -88.39
CA TYR A 386 -180.77 -19.70 -87.89
C TYR A 386 -181.11 -19.72 -86.39
N ARG A 387 -182.28 -20.26 -86.02
CA ARG A 387 -182.85 -20.21 -84.66
C ARG A 387 -182.83 -18.79 -84.07
N ASN A 388 -182.11 -18.60 -82.96
CA ASN A 388 -181.94 -17.37 -82.21
C ASN A 388 -180.68 -16.59 -82.61
N GLY A 389 -180.08 -16.91 -83.78
CA GLY A 389 -178.96 -16.19 -84.39
C GLY A 389 -179.36 -15.54 -85.72
N ASN A 390 -178.99 -14.26 -85.89
CA ASN A 390 -179.15 -13.51 -87.13
C ASN A 390 -177.78 -13.05 -87.65
N ALA A 391 -177.61 -12.93 -88.97
CA ALA A 391 -176.38 -12.43 -89.57
C ALA A 391 -176.61 -11.72 -90.90
N ALA A 392 -175.69 -10.83 -91.24
CA ALA A 392 -175.60 -10.16 -92.53
C ALA A 392 -174.22 -10.37 -93.13
N ALA A 393 -174.15 -10.45 -94.45
CA ALA A 393 -172.92 -10.66 -95.18
C ALA A 393 -172.81 -9.70 -96.36
N MET A 394 -171.58 -9.33 -96.68
CA MET A 394 -171.23 -8.63 -97.89
C MET A 394 -170.10 -9.38 -98.58
N GLY A 395 -170.07 -9.32 -99.90
CA GLY A 395 -169.01 -9.93 -100.65
C GLY A 395 -168.69 -9.12 -101.89
N MET A 396 -167.43 -9.20 -102.29
CA MET A 396 -166.94 -8.66 -103.54
C MET A 396 -166.15 -9.71 -104.29
N GLN A 397 -166.33 -9.73 -105.60
CA GLN A 397 -165.60 -10.56 -106.52
C GLN A 397 -164.79 -9.65 -107.44
N TYR A 398 -163.49 -9.89 -107.55
CA TYR A 398 -162.60 -9.21 -108.48
C TYR A 398 -161.95 -10.24 -109.40
N LYS A 399 -162.10 -10.06 -110.70
CA LYS A 399 -161.52 -10.91 -111.73
C LYS A 399 -160.19 -10.31 -112.14
N ILE A 400 -159.10 -10.95 -111.69
CA ILE A 400 -157.73 -10.50 -111.92
C ILE A 400 -157.33 -10.82 -113.38
N SER A 401 -157.76 -11.98 -113.89
CA SER A 401 -157.51 -12.41 -115.28
C SER A 401 -158.58 -13.40 -115.76
N HIS A 402 -158.54 -13.80 -117.04
CA HIS A 402 -159.54 -14.68 -117.68
C HIS A 402 -159.73 -16.04 -117.00
N ASN A 403 -158.73 -16.50 -116.23
CA ASN A 403 -158.74 -17.80 -115.59
C ASN A 403 -158.67 -17.71 -114.07
N ILE A 404 -158.62 -16.50 -113.49
CA ILE A 404 -158.44 -16.30 -112.05
C ILE A 404 -159.50 -15.31 -111.52
N ASN A 405 -160.35 -15.83 -110.63
CA ASN A 405 -161.33 -15.05 -109.89
C ASN A 405 -160.98 -15.04 -108.40
N ALA A 406 -161.00 -13.85 -107.81
CA ALA A 406 -160.92 -13.67 -106.37
C ALA A 406 -162.28 -13.28 -105.82
N ARG A 407 -162.73 -13.94 -104.76
CA ARG A 407 -163.90 -13.54 -103.97
C ARG A 407 -163.45 -13.25 -102.56
N LEU A 408 -163.95 -12.16 -102.02
CA LEU A 408 -163.82 -11.81 -100.63
C LEU A 408 -165.22 -11.62 -100.06
N ASN A 409 -165.55 -12.39 -99.04
CA ASN A 409 -166.82 -12.36 -98.35
C ASN A 409 -166.55 -12.06 -96.87
N ALA A 410 -167.40 -11.26 -96.26
CA ALA A 410 -167.40 -11.02 -94.84
C ALA A 410 -168.83 -11.13 -94.33
N SER A 411 -169.03 -11.76 -93.18
CA SER A 411 -170.30 -11.74 -92.47
C SER A 411 -170.12 -11.40 -91.01
N TRP A 412 -171.16 -10.79 -90.47
CA TRP A 412 -171.27 -10.41 -89.08
C TRP A 412 -172.56 -10.97 -88.52
N ASP A 413 -172.46 -11.60 -87.35
CA ASP A 413 -173.59 -12.21 -86.67
C ASP A 413 -173.94 -11.53 -85.33
N SER A 414 -175.13 -11.83 -84.85
CA SER A 414 -175.71 -11.34 -83.59
C SER A 414 -174.98 -11.76 -82.30
N SER A 415 -173.99 -12.66 -82.37
CA SER A 415 -173.09 -13.01 -81.26
C SER A 415 -171.70 -12.40 -81.41
N HIS A 416 -171.57 -11.37 -82.26
CA HIS A 416 -170.33 -10.65 -82.56
C HIS A 416 -169.22 -11.52 -83.16
N ASN A 417 -169.55 -12.68 -83.73
CA ASN A 417 -168.57 -13.37 -84.55
C ASN A 417 -168.54 -12.71 -85.93
N THR A 418 -167.35 -12.73 -86.52
CA THR A 418 -167.12 -12.27 -87.88
C THR A 418 -166.51 -13.42 -88.65
N ALA A 419 -167.11 -13.80 -89.77
CA ALA A 419 -166.53 -14.77 -90.67
C ALA A 419 -166.07 -14.05 -91.92
N VAL A 420 -164.78 -14.16 -92.25
CA VAL A 420 -164.22 -13.64 -93.49
C VAL A 420 -163.76 -14.83 -94.31
N GLY A 421 -164.25 -14.92 -95.53
CA GLY A 421 -163.87 -15.94 -96.48
C GLY A 421 -163.23 -15.30 -97.69
N PHE A 422 -162.02 -15.73 -98.04
CA PHE A 422 -161.41 -15.40 -99.30
C PHE A 422 -161.30 -16.66 -100.14
N GLY A 423 -161.74 -16.60 -101.39
CA GLY A 423 -161.67 -17.71 -102.32
C GLY A 423 -160.98 -17.27 -103.60
N LEU A 424 -159.91 -17.95 -103.96
CA LEU A 424 -159.34 -17.87 -105.30
C LEU A 424 -159.84 -19.08 -106.07
N ALA A 425 -160.42 -18.82 -107.23
CA ALA A 425 -160.74 -19.86 -108.19
C ALA A 425 -159.82 -19.67 -109.39
N ALA A 426 -159.01 -20.68 -109.68
CA ALA A 426 -158.30 -20.81 -110.94
C ALA A 426 -158.92 -21.98 -111.71
N GLY A 427 -159.30 -21.76 -112.96
CA GLY A 427 -159.84 -22.79 -113.86
C GLY A 427 -159.02 -22.84 -115.14
N TRP A 428 -158.64 -24.04 -115.56
CA TRP A 428 -157.91 -24.31 -116.80
C TRP A 428 -158.79 -25.00 -117.83
#